data_AF-A0A3S1H7E1-F1
#
_entry.id   AF-A0A3S1H7E1-F1
#
_cell.length_a   1.000
_cell.length_b   1.000
_cell.length_c   1.000
_cell.angle_alpha   90.00
_cell.angle_beta   90.00
_cell.angle_gamma   90.00
#
_symmetry.space_group_name_H-M   'P 1'
#
loop_
_entity.id
_entity.type
_entity.pdbx_description
1 polymer ?
#
loop_
_entity_poly.entity_id
_entity_poly.type
_entity_poly.pdbx_seq_one_letter_code
_entity_poly.pdbx_strand_id
1 'polypeptide(L)'
;VSQQTYDRMKAERLAEAERLRARGNEAAQRIRARADREVVEIVAEARRESEILRGEGEAQRSATFANAYQRDPAFFDFYRSMNAYGTALDNTGTTMVLSPNSEFFRFFRNPAGAAAPAASPAAPAAPAASPAAPAAPAAQPGIGQ
;
A
#
# COMPACT_ATOMS: atom_id res chain seq x y z
N VAL A 1 -61.19 -51.61 18.43
CA VAL A 1 -60.51 -50.38 18.90
C VAL A 1 -59.02 -50.59 18.68
N SER A 2 -58.41 -50.09 17.59
CA SER A 2 -56.96 -50.32 17.37
C SER A 2 -56.27 -49.39 16.36
N GLN A 3 -56.88 -49.09 15.21
CA GLN A 3 -56.16 -48.43 14.11
C GLN A 3 -55.95 -46.92 14.34
N GLN A 4 -57.01 -46.16 14.66
CA GLN A 4 -56.93 -44.70 14.86
C GLN A 4 -55.97 -44.30 15.99
N THR A 5 -55.88 -45.10 17.07
CA THR A 5 -54.97 -44.85 18.19
C THR A 5 -53.51 -45.10 17.80
N TYR A 6 -53.25 -46.12 16.98
CA TYR A 6 -51.91 -46.39 16.47
C TYR A 6 -51.43 -45.28 15.53
N ASP A 7 -52.28 -44.85 14.61
CA ASP A 7 -51.96 -43.77 13.66
C ASP A 7 -51.67 -42.45 14.38
N ARG A 8 -52.43 -42.15 15.43
CA ARG A 8 -52.18 -40.99 16.29
C ARG A 8 -50.83 -41.07 17.00
N MET A 9 -50.52 -42.20 17.63
CA MET A 9 -49.21 -42.39 18.29
C MET A 9 -48.03 -42.30 17.30
N LYS A 10 -48.21 -42.83 16.09
CA LYS A 10 -47.20 -42.71 15.03
C LYS A 10 -47.00 -41.26 14.59
N ALA A 11 -48.09 -40.52 14.39
CA ALA A 11 -48.03 -39.10 14.04
C ALA A 11 -47.36 -38.26 15.13
N GLU A 12 -47.68 -38.52 16.41
CA GLU A 12 -47.06 -37.83 17.55
C GLU A 12 -45.55 -38.09 17.61
N ARG A 13 -45.11 -39.35 17.44
CA ARG A 13 -43.68 -39.73 17.37
C ARG A 13 -42.96 -39.07 16.20
N LEU A 14 -43.58 -39.02 15.02
CA LEU A 14 -43.00 -38.36 13.84
C LEU A 14 -42.86 -36.85 14.06
N ALA A 15 -43.91 -36.21 14.59
CA ALA A 15 -43.88 -34.79 14.92
C ALA A 15 -42.83 -34.45 16.00
N GLU A 16 -42.65 -35.33 16.98
CA GLU A 16 -41.59 -35.19 17.99
C GLU A 16 -40.19 -35.30 17.37
N ALA A 17 -39.96 -36.31 16.52
CA ALA A 17 -38.70 -36.48 15.82
C ALA A 17 -38.38 -35.29 14.90
N GLU A 18 -39.37 -34.75 14.20
CA GLU A 18 -39.24 -33.54 13.38
C GLU A 18 -38.90 -32.32 14.22
N ARG A 19 -39.57 -32.10 15.36
CA ARG A 19 -39.22 -31.00 16.28
C ARG A 19 -37.80 -31.11 16.81
N LEU A 20 -37.34 -32.32 17.14
CA LEU A 20 -35.97 -32.55 17.61
C LEU A 20 -34.96 -32.24 16.51
N ARG A 21 -35.20 -32.69 15.27
CA ARG A 21 -34.35 -32.37 14.11
C ARG A 21 -34.32 -30.86 13.82
N ALA A 22 -35.48 -30.21 13.85
CA ALA A 22 -35.58 -28.75 13.64
C ALA A 22 -34.77 -27.97 14.68
N ARG A 23 -34.89 -28.32 15.97
CA ARG A 23 -34.09 -27.71 17.04
C ARG A 23 -32.60 -27.97 16.88
N GLY A 24 -32.21 -29.20 16.51
CA GLY A 24 -30.82 -29.55 16.24
C GLY A 24 -30.24 -28.72 15.08
N ASN A 25 -31.01 -28.56 14.00
CA ASN A 25 -30.63 -27.75 12.86
C ASN A 25 -30.49 -26.27 13.22
N GLU A 26 -31.45 -25.72 13.97
CA GLU A 26 -31.40 -24.32 14.43
C GLU A 26 -30.17 -24.06 15.31
N ALA A 27 -29.91 -24.95 16.29
CA ALA A 27 -28.74 -24.85 17.14
C ALA A 27 -27.43 -24.94 16.33
N ALA A 28 -27.36 -25.89 15.38
CA ALA A 28 -26.20 -26.02 14.51
C ALA A 28 -25.97 -24.78 13.65
N GLN A 29 -27.02 -24.19 13.07
CA GLN A 29 -26.90 -22.97 12.28
C GLN A 29 -26.44 -21.79 13.16
N ARG A 30 -26.97 -21.68 14.37
CA ARG A 30 -26.57 -20.63 15.31
C ARG A 30 -25.10 -20.76 15.72
N ILE A 31 -24.64 -21.98 15.97
CA ILE A 31 -23.24 -22.26 16.32
C ILE A 31 -22.32 -21.91 15.14
N ARG A 32 -22.66 -22.34 13.92
CA ARG A 32 -21.87 -22.02 12.72
C ARG A 32 -21.80 -20.52 12.47
N ALA A 33 -22.93 -19.83 12.51
CA ALA A 33 -22.95 -18.38 12.30
C ALA A 33 -22.12 -17.62 13.36
N ARG A 34 -22.10 -18.10 14.60
CA ARG A 34 -21.23 -17.53 15.65
C ARG A 34 -19.76 -17.81 15.35
N ALA A 35 -19.41 -19.05 15.02
CA ALA A 35 -18.03 -19.42 14.70
C ALA A 35 -17.50 -18.63 13.49
N ASP A 36 -18.31 -18.47 12.44
CA ASP A 36 -17.95 -17.70 11.25
C ASP A 36 -17.66 -16.23 11.61
N ARG A 37 -18.49 -15.64 12.48
CA ARG A 37 -18.25 -14.29 13.00
C ARG A 37 -16.97 -14.20 13.82
N GLU A 38 -16.74 -15.14 14.72
CA GLU A 38 -15.53 -15.18 15.56
C GLU A 38 -14.27 -15.32 14.71
N VAL A 39 -14.29 -16.14 13.66
CA VAL A 39 -13.16 -16.26 12.71
C VAL A 39 -12.86 -14.91 12.06
N VAL A 40 -13.88 -14.21 11.56
CA VAL A 40 -13.68 -12.89 10.93
C VAL A 40 -13.13 -11.88 11.94
N GLU A 41 -13.65 -11.87 13.16
CA GLU A 41 -13.20 -10.96 14.22
C GLU A 41 -11.74 -11.21 14.61
N ILE A 42 -11.37 -12.48 14.85
CA ILE A 42 -10.00 -12.86 15.20
C ILE A 42 -9.02 -12.51 14.08
N VAL A 43 -9.37 -12.81 12.82
CA VAL A 43 -8.50 -12.50 11.68
C VAL A 43 -8.36 -10.98 11.49
N ALA A 44 -9.44 -10.24 11.67
CA ALA A 44 -9.41 -8.78 11.57
C ALA A 44 -8.54 -8.15 12.67
N GLU A 45 -8.66 -8.62 13.91
CA GLU A 45 -7.87 -8.12 15.04
C GLU A 45 -6.39 -8.48 14.87
N ALA A 46 -6.08 -9.73 14.53
CA ALA A 46 -4.71 -10.16 14.28
C ALA A 46 -4.05 -9.36 13.13
N ARG A 47 -4.82 -9.07 12.07
CA ARG A 47 -4.34 -8.25 10.96
C ARG A 47 -4.07 -6.81 11.42
N ARG A 48 -5.01 -6.21 12.15
CA ARG A 48 -4.87 -4.87 12.71
C ARG A 48 -3.60 -4.78 13.58
N GLU A 49 -3.41 -5.71 14.50
CA GLU A 49 -2.25 -5.75 15.38
C GLU A 49 -0.95 -5.89 14.58
N SER A 50 -0.94 -6.76 13.55
CA SER A 50 0.22 -6.92 12.67
C SER A 50 0.58 -5.65 11.90
N GLU A 51 -0.41 -4.90 11.43
CA GLU A 51 -0.21 -3.64 10.70
C GLU A 51 0.29 -2.53 11.63
N ILE A 52 -0.22 -2.48 12.88
CA ILE A 52 0.28 -1.56 13.92
C ILE A 52 1.75 -1.85 14.23
N LEU A 53 2.08 -3.10 14.57
CA LEU A 53 3.44 -3.48 14.96
C LEU A 53 4.44 -3.28 13.81
N ARG A 54 4.00 -3.53 12.58
CA ARG A 54 4.79 -3.23 11.39
C ARG A 54 5.01 -1.71 11.25
N GLY A 55 3.96 -0.90 11.41
CA GLY A 55 4.07 0.56 11.34
C GLY A 55 5.01 1.12 12.41
N GLU A 56 4.92 0.62 13.64
CA GLU A 56 5.81 0.99 14.75
C GLU A 56 7.27 0.60 14.45
N GLY A 57 7.51 -0.60 13.93
CA GLY A 57 8.84 -1.05 13.53
C GLY A 57 9.42 -0.22 12.38
N GLU A 58 8.60 0.12 11.37
CA GLU A 58 9.01 0.99 10.27
C GLU A 58 9.31 2.41 10.75
N ALA A 59 8.52 2.94 11.67
CA ALA A 59 8.76 4.25 12.30
C ALA A 59 10.05 4.25 13.12
N GLN A 60 10.27 3.24 13.97
CA GLN A 60 11.47 3.12 14.79
C GLN A 60 12.73 2.95 13.92
N ARG A 61 12.65 2.14 12.87
CA ARG A 61 13.74 1.97 11.90
C ARG A 61 14.08 3.30 11.22
N SER A 62 13.07 4.02 10.74
CA SER A 62 13.25 5.30 10.06
C SER A 62 13.82 6.35 11.00
N ALA A 63 13.34 6.42 12.24
CA ALA A 63 13.86 7.33 13.27
C ALA A 63 15.32 7.01 13.61
N THR A 64 15.67 5.73 13.79
CA THR A 64 17.05 5.30 14.07
C THR A 64 17.98 5.66 12.90
N PHE A 65 17.53 5.41 11.67
CA PHE A 65 18.29 5.73 10.48
C PHE A 65 18.51 7.25 10.30
N ALA A 66 17.46 8.05 10.50
CA ALA A 66 17.55 9.50 10.47
C ALA A 66 18.53 10.03 11.53
N ASN A 67 18.45 9.54 12.77
CA ASN A 67 19.38 9.90 13.84
C ASN A 67 20.83 9.51 13.49
N ALA A 68 21.03 8.32 12.92
CA ALA A 68 22.37 7.88 12.49
C ALA A 68 22.94 8.77 11.37
N TYR A 69 22.11 9.16 10.39
CA TYR A 69 22.49 10.09 9.32
C TYR A 69 22.78 11.50 9.83
N GLN A 70 22.00 11.98 10.79
CA GLN A 70 22.17 13.32 11.37
C GLN A 70 23.45 13.49 12.20
N ARG A 71 24.07 12.39 12.67
CA ARG A 71 25.32 12.46 13.44
C ARG A 71 26.48 13.03 12.61
N ASP A 72 26.59 12.64 11.36
CA ASP A 72 27.57 13.20 10.41
C ASP A 72 27.06 13.05 8.96
N PRO A 73 26.28 14.04 8.48
CA PRO A 73 25.75 14.02 7.12
C PRO A 73 26.86 14.04 6.06
N ALA A 74 27.97 14.74 6.32
CA ALA A 74 29.07 14.90 5.37
C ALA A 74 29.80 13.57 5.13
N PHE A 75 30.03 12.79 6.20
CA PHE A 75 30.58 11.46 6.10
C PHE A 75 29.68 10.49 5.33
N PHE A 76 28.36 10.53 5.58
CA PHE A 76 27.42 9.66 4.87
C PHE A 76 27.31 10.00 3.38
N ASP A 77 27.29 11.28 3.01
CA ASP A 77 27.29 11.71 1.61
C ASP A 77 28.58 11.27 0.89
N PHE A 78 29.74 11.39 1.57
CA PHE A 78 31.01 10.87 1.09
C PHE A 78 30.96 9.34 0.90
N TYR A 79 30.55 8.58 1.93
CA TYR A 79 30.48 7.12 1.88
C TYR A 79 29.53 6.62 0.79
N ARG A 80 28.34 7.24 0.64
CA ARG A 80 27.39 6.90 -0.42
C ARG A 80 27.98 7.18 -1.81
N SER A 81 28.67 8.30 -1.99
CA SER A 81 29.34 8.62 -3.25
C SER A 81 30.43 7.60 -3.59
N MET A 82 31.22 7.17 -2.59
CA MET A 82 32.30 6.21 -2.78
C MET A 82 31.78 4.81 -3.13
N ASN A 83 30.68 4.39 -2.50
CA ASN A 83 30.02 3.13 -2.84
C ASN A 83 29.40 3.18 -4.25
N ALA A 84 28.81 4.32 -4.63
CA ALA A 84 28.29 4.55 -5.98
C ALA A 84 29.41 4.52 -7.04
N TYR A 85 30.61 5.01 -6.73
CA TYR A 85 31.77 4.85 -7.62
C TYR A 85 32.17 3.39 -7.77
N GLY A 86 32.25 2.64 -6.67
CA GLY A 86 32.55 1.22 -6.71
C GLY A 86 31.58 0.46 -7.61
N THR A 87 30.27 0.64 -7.40
CA THR A 87 29.23 -0.04 -8.19
C THR A 87 29.12 0.43 -9.63
N ALA A 88 29.33 1.72 -9.92
CA ALA A 88 29.29 2.23 -11.30
C ALA A 88 30.51 1.82 -12.13
N LEU A 89 31.65 1.57 -11.48
CA LEU A 89 32.89 1.15 -12.14
C LEU A 89 33.06 -0.37 -12.17
N ASP A 90 32.33 -1.12 -11.33
CA ASP A 90 32.31 -2.58 -11.32
C ASP A 90 31.38 -3.15 -12.41
N ASN A 91 31.88 -3.05 -13.64
CA ASN A 91 31.79 -4.09 -14.66
C ASN A 91 30.40 -4.46 -15.23
N THR A 92 29.92 -3.70 -16.23
CA THR A 92 29.00 -4.24 -17.28
C THR A 92 29.04 -3.45 -18.60
N GLY A 93 30.23 -3.28 -19.20
CA GLY A 93 30.38 -2.88 -20.62
C GLY A 93 29.74 -1.54 -21.05
N THR A 94 29.32 -0.70 -20.11
CA THR A 94 28.63 0.57 -20.41
C THR A 94 29.67 1.69 -20.50
N THR A 95 29.90 2.21 -21.70
CA THR A 95 30.72 3.42 -21.90
C THR A 95 29.97 4.62 -21.33
N MET A 96 30.33 4.99 -20.10
CA MET A 96 29.79 6.15 -19.42
C MET A 96 30.52 7.41 -19.88
N VAL A 97 29.87 8.25 -20.69
CA VAL A 97 30.37 9.58 -21.08
C VAL A 97 29.99 10.57 -19.99
N LEU A 98 30.77 10.61 -18.91
CA LEU A 98 30.62 11.62 -17.85
C LEU A 98 31.62 12.75 -18.06
N SER A 99 31.12 13.99 -18.07
CA SER A 99 31.98 15.17 -17.99
C SER A 99 32.75 15.13 -16.66
N PRO A 100 34.07 15.38 -16.66
CA PRO A 100 34.87 15.45 -15.45
C PRO A 100 34.21 16.35 -14.41
N ASN A 101 33.59 17.46 -14.82
CA ASN A 101 32.93 18.46 -13.97
C ASN A 101 31.58 18.04 -13.36
N SER A 102 31.14 16.79 -13.56
CA SER A 102 29.88 16.31 -13.01
C SER A 102 29.87 16.31 -11.48
N GLU A 103 28.68 16.56 -10.90
CA GLU A 103 28.35 16.38 -9.48
C GLU A 103 28.63 14.95 -8.99
N PHE A 104 28.69 13.99 -9.92
CA PHE A 104 29.10 12.63 -9.64
C PHE A 104 30.50 12.60 -9.03
N PHE A 105 31.50 13.30 -9.58
CA PHE A 105 32.90 13.26 -9.10
C PHE A 105 33.24 14.36 -8.07
N ARG A 106 32.26 14.97 -7.41
CA ARG A 106 32.49 16.12 -6.50
C ARG A 106 33.53 15.83 -5.40
N PHE A 107 33.51 14.62 -4.83
CA PHE A 107 34.40 14.22 -3.74
C PHE A 107 35.83 13.87 -4.19
N PHE A 108 36.06 13.64 -5.50
CA PHE A 108 37.42 13.51 -6.04
C PHE A 108 38.11 14.87 -6.24
N ARG A 109 37.35 15.94 -6.45
CA ARG A 109 37.87 17.31 -6.58
C ARG A 109 38.05 18.01 -5.24
N ASN A 110 37.10 17.81 -4.31
CA ASN A 110 37.11 18.45 -3.01
C ASN A 110 36.75 17.43 -1.93
N PRO A 111 37.62 17.16 -0.94
CA PRO A 111 37.33 16.23 0.15
C PRO A 111 36.13 16.67 1.02
N ALA A 112 35.77 17.96 1.00
CA ALA A 112 34.59 18.48 1.70
C ALA A 112 33.27 18.34 0.91
N GLY A 113 33.30 17.80 -0.32
CA GLY A 113 32.08 17.49 -1.08
C GLY A 113 31.25 18.68 -1.57
N ALA A 114 31.77 19.90 -1.48
CA ALA A 114 31.06 21.08 -1.96
C ALA A 114 30.74 20.93 -3.46
N ALA A 115 29.44 20.92 -3.78
CA ALA A 115 28.95 21.04 -5.15
C ALA A 115 29.59 22.30 -5.75
N ALA A 116 30.20 22.17 -6.93
CA ALA A 116 30.71 23.34 -7.63
C ALA A 116 29.53 24.29 -7.84
N PRO A 117 29.69 25.62 -7.62
CA PRO A 117 28.57 26.54 -7.77
C PRO A 117 28.00 26.35 -9.17
N ALA A 118 26.74 25.92 -9.23
CA ALA A 118 26.00 25.84 -10.47
C ALA A 118 26.11 27.20 -11.14
N ALA A 119 26.75 27.22 -12.31
CA ALA A 119 26.70 28.36 -13.20
C ALA A 119 25.23 28.81 -13.31
N SER A 120 25.01 30.11 -13.12
CA SER A 120 23.72 30.78 -13.11
C SER A 120 22.74 30.19 -14.13
N PRO A 121 21.46 29.97 -13.78
CA PRO A 121 20.46 29.79 -14.82
C PRO A 121 20.31 31.14 -15.53
N ALA A 122 20.99 31.26 -16.67
CA ALA A 122 20.62 32.21 -17.70
C ALA A 122 19.14 31.95 -18.03
N ALA A 123 18.29 32.89 -17.66
CA ALA A 123 16.89 32.91 -18.03
C ALA A 123 16.79 32.83 -19.57
N PRO A 124 16.11 31.82 -20.15
CA PRO A 124 15.65 31.93 -21.51
C PRO A 124 14.40 32.81 -21.51
N ALA A 125 14.47 33.83 -22.36
CA ALA A 125 13.39 34.76 -22.66
C ALA A 125 12.08 34.02 -22.99
N ALA A 126 11.00 34.37 -22.29
CA ALA A 126 9.65 34.08 -22.74
C ALA A 126 9.24 35.13 -23.79
N PRO A 127 8.83 34.74 -25.01
CA PRO A 127 8.20 35.64 -25.95
C PRO A 127 6.74 35.91 -25.56
N ALA A 128 6.27 37.06 -26.04
CA ALA A 128 4.98 37.68 -25.80
C ALA A 128 3.74 36.87 -26.28
N ALA A 129 2.58 37.23 -25.71
CA ALA A 129 1.26 37.38 -26.36
C ALA A 129 0.59 36.11 -26.94
N SER A 130 -0.72 35.81 -26.85
CA SER A 130 -1.95 36.44 -26.33
C SER A 130 -3.03 35.31 -26.21
N PRO A 131 -4.36 35.48 -26.41
CA PRO A 131 -5.38 35.24 -25.38
C PRO A 131 -6.45 34.17 -25.74
N ALA A 132 -7.38 33.95 -24.80
CA ALA A 132 -8.82 33.62 -24.98
C ALA A 132 -9.27 32.34 -25.74
N ALA A 133 -9.89 31.42 -24.98
CA ALA A 133 -11.15 30.65 -25.22
C ALA A 133 -11.34 29.88 -26.57
N PRO A 134 -12.37 29.00 -26.76
CA PRO A 134 -13.44 28.54 -25.87
C PRO A 134 -13.57 26.99 -25.79
N ALA A 135 -14.33 26.50 -24.81
CA ALA A 135 -14.84 25.13 -24.81
C ALA A 135 -16.27 25.11 -25.38
N ALA A 136 -16.46 24.36 -26.47
CA ALA A 136 -17.74 23.85 -26.93
C ALA A 136 -17.63 22.32 -26.98
N PRO A 137 -18.74 21.59 -26.80
CA PRO A 137 -19.34 21.01 -27.99
C PRO A 137 -20.88 21.17 -28.07
N ALA A 138 -21.35 21.48 -29.27
CA ALA A 138 -22.70 21.20 -29.76
C ALA A 138 -22.85 19.67 -29.94
N ALA A 139 -24.02 19.04 -29.82
CA ALA A 139 -25.22 19.30 -30.60
C ALA A 139 -26.53 18.76 -29.95
N GLN A 140 -27.61 19.47 -30.28
CA GLN A 140 -29.03 19.29 -29.97
C GLN A 140 -29.71 18.32 -30.98
N PRO A 141 -31.04 18.32 -31.24
CA PRO A 141 -32.26 18.54 -30.42
C PRO A 141 -33.35 17.45 -30.65
N GLY A 142 -34.46 17.48 -29.91
CA GLY A 142 -35.69 16.78 -30.31
C GLY A 142 -36.90 16.91 -29.37
N ILE A 143 -37.69 17.98 -29.55
CA ILE A 143 -39.18 18.06 -29.59
C ILE A 143 -39.94 17.26 -28.49
N GLY A 144 -40.69 17.82 -27.55
CA GLY A 144 -41.71 18.87 -27.63
C GLY A 144 -42.95 18.38 -26.85
N GLN A 145 -43.68 19.31 -26.23
CA GLN A 145 -44.82 19.16 -25.29
C GLN A 145 -44.46 18.92 -23.83
#